data_AF-A0A855QGX2-F1
#
_entry.id   AF-A0A855QGX2-F1
#
_cell.length_a   1.000
_cell.length_b   1.000
_cell.length_c   1.000
_cell.angle_alpha   90.00
_cell.angle_beta   90.00
_cell.angle_gamma   90.00
#
_symmetry.space_group_name_H-M   'P 1'
#
loop_
_entity.id
_entity.type
_entity.pdbx_description
1 polymer ?
#
loop_
_entity_poly.entity_id
_entity_poly.type
_entity_poly.pdbx_seq_one_letter_code
_entity_poly.pdbx_strand_id
1 'polypeptide(L)' 'MPDDLRARKLHLNGIIVGIAGMKKLNARANKITKVETLTIDAIKAELDFIDVQLKRKGE' A
#
# COMPACT_ATOMS: atom_id res chain seq x y z
N MET A 1 17.91 6.07 14.58
CA MET A 1 16.46 6.37 14.48
C MET A 1 15.77 5.04 14.24
N PRO A 2 14.61 4.74 14.87
CA PRO A 2 13.86 3.54 14.51
C PRO A 2 13.64 3.55 12.99
N ASP A 3 13.71 2.39 12.35
CA ASP A 3 13.71 2.25 10.89
C ASP A 3 12.42 2.83 10.28
N ASP A 4 12.40 4.15 10.05
CA ASP A 4 11.25 4.92 9.61
C ASP A 4 10.68 4.35 8.30
N LEU A 5 11.57 3.89 7.42
CA LEU A 5 11.21 3.19 6.18
C LEU A 5 10.52 1.85 6.44
N ARG A 6 10.97 1.04 7.41
CA ARG A 6 10.31 -0.23 7.77
C ARG A 6 8.97 0.01 8.45
N ALA A 7 8.90 0.99 9.35
CA ALA A 7 7.65 1.38 10.02
C ALA A 7 6.61 1.86 9.00
N ARG A 8 7.04 2.69 8.04
CA ARG A 8 6.21 3.18 6.93
C ARG A 8 5.78 2.05 6.01
N LYS A 9 6.68 1.13 5.64
CA LYS A 9 6.34 -0.08 4.85
C LYS A 9 5.27 -0.92 5.54
N LEU A 10 5.43 -1.17 6.85
CA LEU A 10 4.47 -1.94 7.63
C LEU A 10 3.09 -1.24 7.70
N HIS A 11 3.07 0.07 7.92
CA HIS A 11 1.84 0.85 7.98
C HIS A 11 1.07 0.82 6.65
N LEU A 12 1.78 1.01 5.52
CA LEU A 12 1.20 0.95 4.18
C LEU A 12 0.67 -0.45 3.81
N ASN A 13 1.37 -1.51 4.23
CA ASN A 13 0.88 -2.89 4.12
C ASN A 13 -0.40 -3.12 4.94
N GLY A 14 -0.55 -2.48 6.09
CA GLY A 14 -1.82 -2.52 6.84
C GLY A 14 -2.96 -1.84 6.09
N ILE A 15 -2.70 -0.68 5.51
CA ILE A 15 -3.70 0.10 4.74
C ILE A 15 -4.14 -0.66 3.48
N ILE A 16 -3.21 -1.24 2.72
CA ILE A 16 -3.56 -1.93 1.46
C ILE A 16 -4.47 -3.14 1.70
N VAL A 17 -4.30 -3.86 2.82
CA VAL A 17 -5.17 -4.99 3.21
C VAL A 17 -6.59 -4.49 3.51
N GLY A 18 -6.73 -3.38 4.24
CA GLY A 18 -8.02 -2.75 4.52
C GLY A 18 -8.74 -2.30 3.24
N ILE A 19 -8.02 -1.62 2.35
CA ILE A 19 -8.58 -1.14 1.08
C ILE A 19 -8.91 -2.29 0.14
N ALA A 20 -8.10 -3.34 0.07
CA ALA A 20 -8.41 -4.54 -0.72
C ALA A 20 -9.69 -5.24 -0.23
N GLY A 21 -9.89 -5.29 1.10
CA GLY A 21 -11.14 -5.76 1.70
C GLY A 21 -12.34 -4.93 1.28
N MET A 22 -12.24 -3.59 1.36
CA MET A 22 -13.30 -2.68 0.92
C MET A 22 -13.59 -2.81 -0.57
N LYS A 23 -12.56 -2.86 -1.41
CA LYS A 23 -12.70 -3.05 -2.86
C LYS A 23 -13.42 -4.37 -3.19
N LYS A 24 -13.16 -5.45 -2.45
CA LYS A 24 -13.85 -6.74 -2.63
C LYS A 24 -15.34 -6.64 -2.27
N LEU A 25 -15.67 -5.95 -1.18
CA LEU A 25 -17.06 -5.68 -0.79
C LEU A 25 -17.77 -4.79 -1.81
N ASN A 26 -17.10 -3.75 -2.29
CA ASN A 26 -17.62 -2.85 -3.32
C ASN A 26 -17.75 -3.54 -4.69
N ALA A 27 -16.86 -4.46 -5.04
CA ALA A 27 -17.01 -5.32 -6.22
C ALA A 27 -18.26 -6.21 -6.14
N ARG A 28 -18.52 -6.83 -4.98
CA ARG A 28 -19.75 -7.59 -4.76
C ARG A 28 -21.00 -6.72 -4.88
N ALA A 29 -20.90 -5.44 -4.53
CA ALA A 29 -21.97 -4.46 -4.69
C ALA A 29 -22.04 -3.79 -6.08
N ASN A 30 -21.19 -4.18 -7.05
CA ASN A 30 -21.02 -3.53 -8.35
C ASN A 30 -20.72 -2.02 -8.27
N LYS A 31 -19.99 -1.61 -7.23
CA LYS A 31 -19.61 -0.23 -6.90
C LYS A 31 -18.09 -0.04 -6.87
N ILE A 32 -17.33 -0.79 -7.67
CA ILE A 32 -15.88 -0.59 -7.74
C ILE A 32 -15.62 0.85 -8.16
N THR A 33 -14.89 1.61 -7.34
CA THR A 33 -14.60 3.00 -7.63
C THR A 33 -13.20 3.14 -8.25
N LYS A 34 -13.08 4.07 -9.20
CA LYS A 34 -11.79 4.44 -9.80
C LYS A 34 -10.80 4.93 -8.74
N VAL A 35 -11.31 5.60 -7.71
CA VAL A 35 -10.52 6.12 -6.58
C VAL A 35 -9.83 4.99 -5.81
N GLU A 36 -10.54 3.91 -5.47
CA GLU A 36 -9.93 2.78 -4.76
C GLU A 36 -8.78 2.14 -5.53
N THR A 37 -8.93 2.00 -6.85
CA THR A 37 -7.87 1.46 -7.71
C THR A 37 -6.65 2.38 -7.70
N LEU A 38 -6.86 3.69 -7.90
CA LEU A 38 -5.78 4.69 -7.84
C LEU A 38 -5.08 4.73 -6.47
N THR A 39 -5.83 4.59 -5.38
CA THR A 39 -5.25 4.54 -4.03
C THR A 39 -4.40 3.29 -3.83
N ILE A 40 -4.85 2.11 -4.29
CA ILE A 40 -4.05 0.88 -4.24
C ILE A 40 -2.76 1.04 -5.06
N ASP A 41 -2.85 1.59 -6.26
CA ASP A 41 -1.69 1.76 -7.14
C ASP A 41 -0.68 2.75 -6.56
N ALA A 42 -1.14 3.85 -5.95
CA ALA A 42 -0.26 4.80 -5.26
C ALA A 42 0.46 4.17 -4.06
N ILE A 43 -0.23 3.34 -3.26
CA ILE A 43 0.38 2.63 -2.14
C ILE A 43 1.43 1.63 -2.63
N LYS A 44 1.16 0.90 -3.72
CA LYS A 44 2.15 -0.01 -4.31
C LYS A 44 3.41 0.72 -4.79
N ALA A 45 3.25 1.85 -5.48
CA ALA A 45 4.38 2.65 -5.94
C ALA A 45 5.24 3.16 -4.77
N GLU A 46 4.62 3.54 -3.66
CA GLU A 46 5.33 3.94 -2.44
C GLU A 46 6.07 2.75 -1.80
N LEU A 47 5.47 1.56 -1.76
CA LEU A 47 6.14 0.35 -1.27
C LEU A 47 7.36 -0.02 -2.12
N ASP A 48 7.23 0.04 -3.45
CA ASP A 48 8.34 -0.20 -4.38
C ASP A 48 9.47 0.82 -4.18
N PHE A 49 9.13 2.09 -3.94
CA PHE A 49 10.11 3.13 -3.63
C PHE A 49 10.84 2.86 -2.31
N ILE A 50 10.12 2.44 -1.27
CA ILE A 50 10.71 2.07 0.02
C ILE A 50 11.64 0.87 -0.14
N ASP A 51 11.29 -0.12 -0.96
CA ASP A 51 12.13 -1.29 -1.19
C ASP A 51 13.44 -0.95 -1.91
N VAL A 52 13.39 -0.03 -2.87
CA VAL A 52 14.61 0.52 -3.49
C VAL A 52 15.47 1.26 -2.46
N GLN A 53 14.87 2.03 -1.55
CA GLN A 53 15.58 2.77 -0.50
C GLN A 53 16.26 1.84 0.51
N LEU A 54 15.56 0.80 0.98
CA LEU A 54 16.10 -0.19 1.92
C LEU A 54 17.27 -0.96 1.28
N LYS A 55 17.09 -1.42 0.04
CA LYS A 55 18.16 -2.09 -0.73
C LYS A 55 19.40 -1.22 -0.90
N ARG A 56 19.24 0.09 -1.12
CA ARG A 56 20.37 1.06 -1.20
C ARG A 56 21.08 1.25 0.15
N LYS A 57 20.38 1.10 1.27
CA LYS A 57 20.97 1.13 2.61
C LYS A 57 21.68 -0.18 2.99
N GLY A 58 21.56 -1.22 2.17
CA GLY A 58 22.09 -2.56 2.47
C GLY A 58 21.24 -3.33 3.47
N GLU A 59 19.96 -2.95 3.62
CA GLU A 59 18.97 -3.59 4.50
C GLU A 59 17.97 -4.47 3.75
#